data_AF-A0A0Q9PVE4-F1
#
_entry.id   AF-A0A0Q9PVE4-F1
#
_cell.length_a   1.000
_cell.length_b   1.000
_cell.length_c   1.000
_cell.angle_alpha   90.00
_cell.angle_beta   90.00
_cell.angle_gamma   90.00
#
_symmetry.space_group_name_H-M   'P 1'
#
loop_
_entity.id
_entity.type
_entity.pdbx_description
1 polymer ?
#
loop_
_entity_poly.entity_id
_entity_poly.type
_entity_poly.pdbx_seq_one_letter_code
_entity_poly.pdbx_strand_id
1 'polypeptide(L)'
;MSQRIVDFVAELLPLYTYQHADGHDCALCLADGTLIMPLDESHAESEEGWVAVFWQGDSRRRSEVLGSLLAAQAILRHVELHGIGRPQEELAAQRFYWCERFRQQTGRNVAVKPA
;
A
#
# COMPACT_ATOMS: atom_id res chain seq x y z
N MET A 1 10.19 2.47 -8.92
CA MET A 1 9.72 2.85 -7.56
C MET A 1 8.46 2.07 -7.18
N SER A 2 7.44 2.08 -8.04
CA SER A 2 6.10 1.54 -7.77
C SER A 2 6.05 0.09 -7.32
N GLN A 3 6.89 -0.79 -7.90
CA GLN A 3 6.97 -2.20 -7.45
C GLN A 3 7.27 -2.31 -5.96
N ARG A 4 8.25 -1.55 -5.44
CA ARG A 4 8.61 -1.59 -4.01
C ARG A 4 7.47 -1.12 -3.10
N ILE A 5 6.62 -0.20 -3.57
CA ILE A 5 5.42 0.21 -2.84
C ILE A 5 4.40 -0.92 -2.82
N VAL A 6 4.17 -1.56 -3.97
CA VAL A 6 3.23 -2.68 -4.09
C VAL A 6 3.67 -3.86 -3.24
N ASP A 7 4.96 -4.20 -3.26
CA ASP A 7 5.55 -5.25 -2.43
C ASP A 7 5.32 -4.97 -0.94
N PHE A 8 5.61 -3.75 -0.48
CA PHE A 8 5.33 -3.35 0.91
C PHE A 8 3.86 -3.55 1.27
N VAL A 9 2.93 -3.14 0.40
CA VAL A 9 1.49 -3.28 0.67
C VAL A 9 1.10 -4.76 0.72
N ALA A 10 1.65 -5.60 -0.15
CA ALA A 10 1.38 -7.04 -0.17
C ALA A 10 1.89 -7.77 1.10
N GLU A 11 2.88 -7.22 1.82
CA GLU A 11 3.36 -7.75 3.11
C GLU A 11 2.35 -7.53 4.26
N LEU A 12 1.34 -6.66 4.11
CA LEU A 12 0.42 -6.26 5.19
C LEU A 12 -0.68 -7.29 5.47
N LEU A 13 -0.30 -8.55 5.67
CA LEU A 13 -1.21 -9.64 6.10
C LEU A 13 -1.88 -9.32 7.44
N PRO A 14 -3.16 -9.71 7.65
CA PRO A 14 -4.02 -10.44 6.73
C PRO A 14 -4.85 -9.52 5.84
N LEU A 15 -4.57 -8.21 5.76
CA LEU A 15 -5.37 -7.27 4.98
C LEU A 15 -5.05 -7.36 3.48
N TYR A 16 -3.76 -7.53 3.16
CA TYR A 16 -3.26 -7.68 1.81
C TYR A 16 -2.42 -8.96 1.68
N THR A 17 -2.31 -9.46 0.46
CA THR A 17 -1.41 -10.56 0.11
C THR A 17 -0.83 -10.38 -1.28
N TYR A 18 0.21 -11.15 -1.60
CA TYR A 18 0.79 -11.18 -2.94
C TYR A 18 -0.14 -11.89 -3.93
N GLN A 19 -0.28 -11.31 -5.11
CA GLN A 19 -0.95 -11.92 -6.25
C GLN A 19 -0.15 -11.61 -7.52
N HIS A 20 0.05 -12.59 -8.38
CA HIS A 20 0.65 -12.37 -9.70
C HIS A 20 -0.45 -12.15 -10.75
N ALA A 21 -0.38 -11.04 -11.48
CA ALA A 21 -1.34 -10.69 -12.52
C ALA A 21 -0.67 -9.87 -13.64
N ASP A 22 -0.99 -10.16 -14.89
CA ASP A 22 -0.45 -9.49 -16.09
C ASP A 22 1.08 -9.36 -16.10
N GLY A 23 1.80 -10.34 -15.56
CA GLY A 23 3.26 -10.36 -15.49
C GLY A 23 3.86 -9.52 -14.35
N HIS A 24 3.03 -8.98 -13.46
CA HIS A 24 3.44 -8.18 -12.31
C HIS A 24 3.11 -8.86 -11.00
N ASP A 25 3.98 -8.66 -10.01
CA ASP A 25 3.67 -8.96 -8.62
C ASP A 25 2.85 -7.79 -8.04
N CYS A 26 1.68 -8.13 -7.55
CA CYS A 26 0.61 -7.21 -7.16
C CYS A 26 0.24 -7.40 -5.69
N ALA A 27 -0.41 -6.40 -5.11
CA ALA A 27 -1.03 -6.51 -3.80
C ALA A 27 -2.55 -6.69 -3.94
N LEU A 28 -3.07 -7.83 -3.48
CA LEU A 28 -4.49 -8.14 -3.43
C LEU A 28 -5.05 -7.78 -2.05
N CYS A 29 -6.03 -6.89 -2.01
CA CYS A 29 -6.80 -6.59 -0.80
C CYS A 29 -7.76 -7.75 -0.51
N LEU A 30 -7.63 -8.41 0.64
CA LEU A 30 -8.51 -9.54 1.00
C LEU A 30 -9.91 -9.09 1.47
N ALA A 31 -10.09 -7.81 1.80
CA ALA A 31 -11.36 -7.28 2.28
C ALA A 31 -12.38 -7.03 1.15
N ASP A 32 -11.92 -6.55 -0.01
CA ASP A 32 -12.77 -6.16 -1.14
C ASP A 32 -12.29 -6.69 -2.50
N GLY A 33 -11.18 -7.44 -2.50
CA GLY A 33 -10.53 -8.01 -3.68
C GLY A 33 -9.83 -7.01 -4.59
N THR A 34 -9.75 -5.72 -4.21
CA THR A 34 -9.05 -4.70 -5.01
C THR A 34 -7.61 -5.13 -5.29
N LEU A 35 -7.17 -5.03 -6.55
CA LEU A 35 -5.82 -5.37 -6.97
C LEU A 35 -5.01 -4.10 -7.20
N ILE A 36 -3.85 -4.00 -6.56
CA ILE A 36 -2.94 -2.88 -6.69
C ILE A 36 -1.73 -3.33 -7.49
N MET A 37 -1.52 -2.68 -8.63
CA MET A 37 -0.46 -2.99 -9.58
C MET A 37 0.54 -1.84 -9.67
N PRO A 38 1.83 -2.13 -9.86
CA PRO A 38 2.82 -1.09 -10.13
C PRO A 38 2.57 -0.47 -11.51
N LEU A 39 2.73 0.84 -11.62
CA LEU A 39 2.84 1.49 -12.94
C LEU A 39 4.29 1.58 -13.37
N ASP A 40 4.51 1.44 -14.68
CA ASP A 40 5.80 1.73 -15.30
C ASP A 40 5.97 3.25 -15.45
N GLU A 41 6.90 3.79 -14.69
CA GLU A 41 7.28 5.21 -14.70
C GLU A 41 8.63 5.44 -15.39
N SER A 42 9.16 4.47 -16.15
CA SER A 42 10.49 4.56 -16.78
C SER A 42 10.66 5.73 -17.76
N HIS A 43 9.55 6.26 -18.25
CA HIS A 43 9.50 7.42 -19.15
C HIS A 43 9.08 8.73 -18.46
N ALA A 44 8.82 8.71 -17.15
CA ALA A 44 8.46 9.91 -16.39
C ALA A 44 9.71 10.76 -16.08
N GLU A 45 9.52 12.08 -15.91
CA GLU A 45 10.60 12.98 -15.48
C GLU A 45 11.12 12.63 -14.07
N SER A 46 10.27 12.03 -13.24
CA SER A 46 10.58 11.55 -11.90
C SER A 46 9.69 10.36 -11.56
N GLU A 47 10.26 9.30 -10.98
CA GLU A 47 9.49 8.19 -10.43
C GLU A 47 8.86 8.58 -9.08
N GLU A 48 7.59 8.96 -9.09
CA GLU A 48 6.87 9.36 -7.88
C GLU A 48 6.29 8.17 -7.12
N GLY A 49 6.20 7.01 -7.76
CA GLY A 49 5.64 5.79 -7.18
C GLY A 49 4.13 5.69 -7.39
N TRP A 50 3.67 5.99 -8.60
CA TRP A 50 2.28 5.83 -8.99
C TRP A 50 1.91 4.34 -9.11
N VAL A 51 0.69 4.00 -8.70
CA VAL A 51 0.14 2.65 -8.77
C VAL A 51 -1.24 2.66 -9.42
N ALA A 52 -1.57 1.58 -10.10
CA ALA A 52 -2.92 1.34 -10.61
C ALA A 52 -3.72 0.53 -9.59
N VAL A 53 -4.95 0.98 -9.32
CA VAL A 53 -5.90 0.31 -8.44
C VAL A 53 -7.05 -0.22 -9.30
N PHE A 54 -7.17 -1.54 -9.40
CA PHE A 54 -8.24 -2.24 -10.11
C PHE A 54 -9.32 -2.64 -9.12
N TRP A 55 -10.50 -2.06 -9.30
CA TRP A 55 -11.64 -2.25 -8.40
C TRP A 55 -12.42 -3.51 -8.79
N GLN A 56 -12.71 -4.38 -7.81
CA GLN A 56 -13.50 -5.57 -8.08
C GLN A 56 -14.91 -5.25 -8.55
N GLY A 57 -15.45 -6.15 -9.38
CA GLY A 57 -16.79 -6.04 -9.96
C GLY A 57 -16.85 -5.28 -11.28
N ASP A 58 -15.78 -4.57 -11.69
CA ASP A 58 -15.67 -3.96 -13.01
C ASP A 58 -14.24 -4.04 -13.55
N SER A 59 -14.03 -4.95 -14.51
CA SER A 59 -12.73 -5.16 -15.19
C SER A 59 -12.14 -3.93 -15.88
N ARG A 60 -12.93 -2.87 -16.11
CA ARG A 60 -12.48 -1.63 -16.76
C ARG A 60 -12.26 -0.49 -15.77
N ARG A 61 -12.71 -0.65 -14.53
CA ARG A 61 -12.61 0.41 -13.53
C ARG A 61 -11.23 0.38 -12.88
N ARG A 62 -10.37 1.28 -13.32
CA ARG A 62 -9.06 1.53 -12.71
C ARG A 62 -8.91 2.99 -12.26
N SER A 63 -8.05 3.20 -11.27
CA SER A 63 -7.61 4.53 -10.87
C SER A 63 -6.10 4.54 -10.70
N GLU A 64 -5.44 5.58 -11.18
CA GLU A 64 -4.01 5.78 -10.98
C GLU A 64 -3.84 6.77 -9.83
N VAL A 65 -3.10 6.36 -8.79
CA VAL A 65 -2.93 7.16 -7.57
C VAL A 65 -1.48 7.10 -7.10
N LEU A 66 -1.06 8.10 -6.32
CA LEU A 66 0.22 8.02 -5.62
C LEU A 66 0.21 6.86 -4.63
N GLY A 67 1.15 5.93 -4.80
CA GLY A 67 1.27 4.75 -3.96
C GLY A 67 1.54 5.08 -2.48
N SER A 68 2.15 6.23 -2.18
CA SER A 68 2.38 6.70 -0.79
C SER A 68 1.08 7.07 -0.06
N LEU A 69 0.06 7.57 -0.77
CA LEU A 69 -1.27 7.83 -0.20
C LEU A 69 -2.00 6.52 0.09
N LEU A 70 -1.89 5.56 -0.83
CA LEU A 70 -2.48 4.24 -0.67
C LEU A 70 -1.82 3.48 0.49
N ALA A 71 -0.49 3.49 0.56
CA ALA A 71 0.27 2.84 1.63
C ALA A 71 -0.08 3.44 3.01
N ALA A 72 -0.29 4.75 3.11
CA ALA A 72 -0.74 5.39 4.34
C ALA A 72 -2.08 4.80 4.83
N GLN A 73 -3.07 4.65 3.93
CA GLN A 73 -4.36 4.03 4.26
C GLN A 73 -4.22 2.55 4.62
N ALA A 74 -3.39 1.81 3.89
CA ALA A 74 -3.14 0.40 4.13
C ALA A 74 -2.52 0.15 5.52
N ILE A 75 -1.53 0.96 5.91
CA ILE A 75 -0.88 0.89 7.23
C ILE A 75 -1.88 1.17 8.34
N LEU A 76 -2.69 2.23 8.22
CA LEU A 76 -3.70 2.58 9.23
C LEU A 76 -4.66 1.42 9.49
N ARG A 77 -5.24 0.86 8.42
CA ARG A 77 -6.16 -0.28 8.50
C ARG A 77 -5.47 -1.53 9.03
N HIS A 78 -4.24 -1.80 8.60
CA HIS A 78 -3.47 -2.96 9.07
C HIS A 78 -3.19 -2.87 10.58
N VAL A 79 -2.80 -1.70 11.09
CA VAL A 79 -2.54 -1.50 12.53
C VAL A 79 -3.82 -1.57 13.34
N GLU A 80 -4.92 -0.98 12.85
CA GLU A 80 -6.23 -1.09 13.50
C GLU A 80 -6.67 -2.55 13.62
N LEU A 81 -6.49 -3.35 12.56
CA LEU A 81 -6.86 -4.77 12.54
C LEU A 81 -6.06 -5.59 13.57
N HIS A 82 -4.75 -5.37 13.70
CA HIS A 82 -3.92 -6.03 14.72
C HIS A 82 -4.06 -5.41 16.12
N GLY A 83 -4.70 -4.25 16.17
CA GLY A 83 -4.80 -3.37 17.31
C GLY A 83 -6.02 -3.59 18.18
N ILE A 84 -6.92 -4.50 17.81
CA ILE A 84 -8.17 -4.74 18.52
C ILE A 84 -7.89 -5.07 19.98
N GLY A 85 -8.44 -4.26 20.89
CA GLY A 85 -8.26 -4.40 22.34
C GLY A 85 -6.94 -3.88 22.90
N ARG A 86 -6.07 -3.27 22.08
CA ARG A 86 -4.80 -2.69 22.52
C ARG A 86 -4.92 -1.20 22.90
N PRO A 87 -4.04 -0.69 23.78
CA PRO A 87 -3.95 0.73 24.08
C PRO A 87 -3.58 1.58 22.85
N GLN A 88 -4.05 2.82 22.80
CA GLN A 88 -3.76 3.75 21.70
C GLN A 88 -2.27 4.04 21.51
N GLU A 89 -1.48 4.01 22.58
CA GLU A 89 -0.03 4.20 22.54
C GLU A 89 0.67 3.07 21.77
N GLU A 90 0.23 1.82 21.96
CA GLU A 90 0.74 0.69 21.18
C GLU A 90 0.38 0.83 19.69
N LEU A 91 -0.83 1.30 19.38
CA LEU A 91 -1.23 1.56 17.99
C LEU A 91 -0.39 2.66 17.35
N ALA A 92 -0.08 3.73 18.10
CA ALA A 92 0.79 4.79 17.63
C ALA A 92 2.22 4.28 17.33
N ALA A 93 2.78 3.46 18.23
CA ALA A 93 4.09 2.84 18.02
C ALA A 93 4.11 1.89 16.81
N GLN A 94 3.06 1.08 16.63
CA GLN A 94 2.92 0.19 15.47
C GLN A 94 2.78 0.98 14.16
N ARG A 95 1.96 2.04 14.15
CA ARG A 95 1.88 2.94 12.98
C ARG A 95 3.24 3.51 12.62
N PHE A 96 3.96 4.04 13.61
CA PHE A 96 5.30 4.59 13.39
C PHE A 96 6.27 3.54 12.81
N TYR A 97 6.28 2.32 13.38
CA TYR A 97 7.09 1.21 12.89
C TYR A 97 6.84 0.92 11.40
N TRP A 98 5.58 0.82 10.99
CA TRP A 98 5.23 0.54 9.61
C TRP A 98 5.54 1.69 8.65
N CYS A 99 5.36 2.94 9.08
CA CYS A 99 5.78 4.12 8.31
C CYS A 99 7.29 4.14 8.08
N GLU A 100 8.09 3.80 9.10
CA GLU A 100 9.54 3.71 8.98
C GLU A 100 9.98 2.57 8.08
N ARG A 101 9.33 1.40 8.19
CA ARG A 101 9.60 0.27 7.29
C ARG A 101 9.27 0.61 5.84
N PHE A 102 8.15 1.29 5.59
CA PHE A 102 7.81 1.80 4.25
C PHE A 102 8.90 2.72 3.72
N ARG A 103 9.39 3.65 4.55
CA ARG A 103 10.47 4.58 4.20
C ARG A 103 11.77 3.85 3.87
N GLN A 104 12.12 2.82 4.63
CA GLN A 104 13.32 2.02 4.40
C GLN A 104 13.23 1.21 3.09
N GLN A 105 12.09 0.59 2.81
CA GLN A 105 11.92 -0.24 1.61
C GLN A 105 11.78 0.61 0.33
N THR A 106 11.04 1.70 0.40
CA THR A 106 10.68 2.49 -0.79
C THR A 106 11.57 3.72 -0.98
N GLY A 107 12.16 4.25 0.08
CA GLY A 107 12.84 5.56 0.07
C GLY A 107 11.87 6.75 0.08
N ARG A 108 10.56 6.51 0.27
CA ARG A 108 9.52 7.54 0.32
C ARG A 108 8.88 7.62 1.70
N ASN A 109 8.42 8.80 2.10
CA ASN A 109 7.57 8.93 3.27
C ASN A 109 6.13 8.63 2.88
N VAL A 110 5.37 8.03 3.77
CA VAL A 110 3.91 7.98 3.65
C VAL A 110 3.34 9.39 3.77
N ALA A 111 2.30 9.67 2.98
CA ALA A 111 1.64 10.97 2.99
C ALA A 111 0.66 11.08 4.18
N VAL A 112 1.20 11.13 5.40
CA VAL A 112 0.44 11.31 6.64
C VAL A 112 0.74 12.70 7.18
N LYS A 113 -0.29 13.54 7.38
CA LYS A 113 -0.12 14.76 8.19
C LYS A 113 0.00 14.34 9.65
N PRO A 114 0.96 14.86 10.43
CA PRO A 114 0.94 14.65 11.87
C PRO A 114 -0.37 15.21 12.42
N ALA A 115 -1.04 14.41 13.27
CA ALA A 115 -2.23 14.80 14.02
C ALA A 115 -1.88 15.83 15.10
#